data_AF-A0A5J4WWA4-F1
#
_entry.id   AF-A0A5J4WWA4-F1
#
_cell.length_a   1.000
_cell.length_b   1.000
_cell.length_c   1.000
_cell.angle_alpha   90.00
_cell.angle_beta   90.00
_cell.angle_gamma   90.00
#
_symmetry.space_group_name_H-M   'P 1'
#
loop_
_entity.id
_entity.type
_entity.pdbx_description
1 polymer ?
#
loop_
_entity_poly.entity_id
_entity_poly.type
_entity_poly.pdbx_seq_one_letter_code
_entity_poly.pdbx_strand_id
1 'polypeptide(L)'
;MAIGGEEEEAEWLNVFLRPRKEEVFWIHPPIPKIEKVLIVQEKFKLKSIMIASWWSGQIWFTHLLTSISRYLIFGESYLILNQGKKMMKKNDMLQPWKIAVFIIDHKQNKEENY
;
A
#
# COMPACT_ATOMS: atom_id res chain seq x y z
N MET A 1 26.35 3.93 12.68
CA MET A 1 26.11 2.75 11.82
C MET A 1 24.81 2.12 12.30
N ALA A 2 23.69 2.40 11.63
CA ALA A 2 22.36 1.93 12.03
C ALA A 2 21.99 0.73 11.14
N ILE A 3 22.31 -0.47 11.61
CA ILE A 3 22.18 -1.75 10.88
C ILE A 3 20.86 -2.49 11.17
N GLY A 4 19.93 -1.88 11.91
CA GLY A 4 18.66 -2.52 12.29
C GLY A 4 17.49 -2.32 11.31
N GLY A 5 17.59 -1.39 10.36
CA GLY A 5 16.48 -1.07 9.45
C GLY A 5 16.34 -2.03 8.28
N GLU A 6 17.45 -2.59 7.80
CA GLU A 6 17.49 -3.42 6.59
C GLU A 6 17.04 -4.87 6.87
N GLU A 7 17.39 -5.43 8.03
CA GLU A 7 16.96 -6.78 8.43
C GLU A 7 15.44 -6.85 8.68
N GLU A 8 14.88 -5.87 9.40
CA GLU A 8 13.44 -5.81 9.64
C GLU A 8 12.68 -5.65 8.31
N GLU A 9 13.21 -4.81 7.41
CA GLU A 9 12.64 -4.63 6.07
C GLU A 9 12.67 -5.93 5.25
N ALA A 10 13.77 -6.69 5.32
CA ALA A 10 13.90 -7.98 4.66
C ALA A 10 12.91 -9.02 5.22
N GLU A 11 12.70 -9.06 6.54
CA GLU A 11 11.71 -9.94 7.17
C GLU A 11 10.28 -9.60 6.74
N TRP A 12 9.91 -8.31 6.76
CA TRP A 12 8.61 -7.85 6.31
C TRP A 12 8.37 -8.18 4.84
N LEU A 13 9.36 -7.93 3.98
CA LEU A 13 9.28 -8.29 2.57
C LEU A 13 9.12 -9.81 2.40
N ASN A 14 9.85 -10.63 3.14
CA ASN A 14 9.76 -12.09 3.05
C ASN A 14 8.36 -12.62 3.45
N VAL A 15 7.73 -12.00 4.46
CA VAL A 15 6.34 -12.29 4.85
C VAL A 15 5.36 -11.94 3.72
N PHE A 16 5.53 -10.79 3.05
CA PHE A 16 4.70 -10.38 1.92
C PHE A 16 4.96 -11.18 0.63
N LEU A 17 6.19 -11.68 0.45
CA LEU A 17 6.65 -12.36 -0.76
C LEU A 17 6.34 -13.85 -0.78
N ARG A 18 5.80 -14.41 0.30
CA ARG A 18 5.46 -15.84 0.36
C ARG A 18 4.34 -16.13 -0.64
N PRO A 19 4.59 -16.91 -1.72
CA PRO A 19 3.59 -17.14 -2.75
C PRO A 19 2.43 -17.95 -2.17
N ARG A 20 1.24 -17.35 -2.08
CA ARG A 20 -0.01 -18.05 -1.81
C ARG A 20 -0.92 -17.83 -3.01
N LYS A 21 -1.36 -18.92 -3.63
CA LYS A 21 -1.93 -18.91 -5.00
C LYS A 21 -3.24 -18.11 -5.14
N GLU A 22 -3.94 -17.80 -4.06
CA GLU A 22 -5.28 -17.17 -4.09
C GLU A 22 -5.54 -16.14 -2.97
N GLU A 23 -4.52 -15.69 -2.22
CA GLU A 23 -4.75 -14.81 -1.07
C GLU A 23 -4.76 -13.32 -1.46
N VAL A 24 -5.81 -12.61 -1.01
CA VAL A 24 -5.89 -11.15 -1.10
C VAL A 24 -5.17 -10.55 0.10
N PHE A 25 -4.08 -9.82 -0.15
CA PHE A 25 -3.32 -9.16 0.91
C PHE A 25 -4.01 -7.86 1.34
N TRP A 26 -4.13 -7.63 2.65
CA TRP A 26 -4.57 -6.37 3.23
C TRP A 26 -3.35 -5.57 3.65
N ILE A 27 -3.11 -4.44 3.02
CA ILE A 27 -1.86 -3.69 3.20
C ILE A 27 -2.18 -2.26 3.57
N HIS A 28 -1.63 -1.83 4.71
CA HIS A 28 -1.63 -0.43 5.14
C HIS A 28 -0.18 0.04 5.32
N PRO A 29 0.61 0.07 4.23
CA PRO A 29 2.02 0.34 4.34
C PRO A 29 2.26 1.79 4.77
N PRO A 30 3.30 2.08 5.57
CA PRO A 30 3.75 3.44 5.78
C PRO A 30 4.02 4.13 4.44
N ILE A 31 3.72 5.43 4.33
CA ILE A 31 3.85 6.19 3.06
C ILE A 31 5.20 5.96 2.36
N PRO A 32 6.36 6.00 3.05
CA PRO A 32 7.66 5.77 2.40
C PRO A 32 7.86 4.35 1.84
N LYS A 33 7.03 3.38 2.24
CA LYS A 33 7.14 1.97 1.83
C LYS A 33 6.13 1.59 0.75
N ILE A 34 5.21 2.48 0.36
CA ILE A 34 4.16 2.17 -0.63
C ILE A 34 4.78 1.72 -1.96
N GLU A 35 5.77 2.46 -2.46
CA GLU A 35 6.42 2.16 -3.75
C GLU A 35 7.05 0.76 -3.78
N LYS A 36 7.77 0.38 -2.71
CA LYS A 36 8.39 -0.95 -2.59
C LYS A 36 7.34 -2.06 -2.62
N VAL A 37 6.21 -1.84 -1.96
CA VAL A 37 5.08 -2.78 -1.97
C VAL A 37 4.50 -2.92 -3.37
N LEU A 38 4.32 -1.82 -4.11
CA LEU A 38 3.80 -1.86 -5.48
C LEU A 38 4.72 -2.62 -6.44
N ILE A 39 6.04 -2.40 -6.35
CA ILE A 39 7.04 -3.13 -7.15
C ILE A 39 6.94 -4.65 -6.88
N VAL A 40 6.81 -5.03 -5.61
CA VAL A 40 6.67 -6.44 -5.23
C VAL A 40 5.37 -7.03 -5.77
N GLN A 41 4.25 -6.33 -5.62
CA GLN A 41 2.96 -6.81 -6.13
C GLN A 41 2.97 -7.00 -7.65
N GLU A 42 3.58 -6.06 -8.37
CA GLU A 42 3.70 -6.12 -9.82
C GLU A 42 4.58 -7.29 -10.27
N LYS A 43 5.71 -7.52 -9.58
CA LYS A 43 6.65 -8.62 -9.85
C LYS A 43 6.02 -9.98 -9.64
N PHE A 44 5.26 -10.15 -8.56
CA PHE A 44 4.66 -11.44 -8.19
C PHE A 44 3.21 -11.60 -8.67
N LYS A 45 2.66 -10.60 -9.39
CA LYS A 45 1.28 -10.57 -9.88
C LYS A 45 0.26 -10.84 -8.77
N LEU A 46 0.49 -10.23 -7.60
CA LEU A 46 -0.37 -10.41 -6.44
C LEU A 46 -1.67 -9.60 -6.58
N LYS A 47 -2.76 -10.17 -6.09
CA LYS A 47 -4.00 -9.40 -5.84
C LYS A 47 -3.96 -8.85 -4.43
N SER A 48 -4.28 -7.57 -4.27
CA SER A 48 -4.26 -6.95 -2.94
C SER A 48 -5.32 -5.88 -2.79
N ILE A 49 -5.69 -5.62 -1.53
CA ILE A 49 -6.46 -4.47 -1.10
C ILE A 49 -5.50 -3.57 -0.32
N MET A 50 -5.26 -2.38 -0.85
CA MET A 50 -4.40 -1.39 -0.22
C MET A 50 -5.24 -0.23 0.32
N ILE A 51 -5.01 0.17 1.57
CA ILE A 51 -5.61 1.38 2.15
C ILE A 51 -4.51 2.43 2.22
N ALA A 52 -4.69 3.55 1.51
CA ALA A 52 -3.72 4.63 1.47
C ALA A 52 -4.41 5.98 1.29
N SER A 53 -3.66 7.06 1.53
CA SER A 53 -4.12 8.41 1.23
C SER A 53 -4.23 8.63 -0.29
N TRP A 54 -5.28 9.32 -0.71
CA TRP A 54 -5.46 9.78 -2.08
C TRP A 54 -4.55 11.00 -2.31
N TRP A 55 -3.34 10.77 -2.83
CA TRP A 55 -2.32 11.81 -2.93
C TRP A 55 -1.68 11.88 -4.31
N SER A 56 -2.33 12.60 -5.23
CA SER A 56 -1.91 12.71 -6.64
C SER A 56 -0.54 13.35 -6.88
N GLY A 57 0.02 14.06 -5.90
CA GLY A 57 1.34 14.69 -5.99
C GLY A 57 2.52 13.76 -5.70
N GLN A 58 2.26 12.50 -5.31
CA GLN A 58 3.32 11.54 -5.00
C GLN A 58 3.66 10.67 -6.21
N ILE A 59 4.95 10.40 -6.42
CA ILE A 59 5.42 9.55 -7.54
C ILE A 59 4.78 8.16 -7.47
N TRP A 60 4.79 7.53 -6.29
CA TRP A 60 4.17 6.22 -6.07
C TRP A 60 2.66 6.20 -6.38
N PHE A 61 1.98 7.34 -6.35
CA PHE A 61 0.54 7.39 -6.67
C PHE A 61 0.29 7.14 -8.16
N THR A 62 1.18 7.62 -9.03
CA THR A 62 1.08 7.31 -10.47
C THR A 62 1.31 5.83 -10.75
N HIS A 63 2.28 5.20 -10.06
CA HIS A 63 2.51 3.75 -10.13
C HIS A 63 1.36 2.93 -9.54
N LEU A 64 0.73 3.43 -8.47
CA LEU A 64 -0.50 2.84 -7.96
C LEU A 64 -1.60 2.87 -9.03
N LEU A 65 -1.83 4.01 -9.67
CA LEU A 65 -2.91 4.16 -10.67
C LEU A 65 -2.77 3.21 -11.86
N THR A 66 -1.57 2.76 -12.23
CA THR A 66 -1.39 1.79 -13.33
C THR A 66 -1.74 0.36 -12.92
N SER A 67 -1.77 0.06 -11.63
CA SER A 67 -1.99 -1.28 -11.08
C SER A 67 -3.39 -1.48 -10.48
N ILE A 68 -4.12 -0.39 -10.20
CA ILE A 68 -5.48 -0.49 -9.66
C ILE A 68 -6.47 -1.02 -10.70
N SER A 69 -7.35 -1.89 -10.24
CA SER A 69 -8.54 -2.33 -10.99
C SER A 69 -9.79 -1.54 -10.59
N ARG A 70 -9.90 -1.19 -9.30
CA ARG A 70 -11.02 -0.43 -8.70
C ARG A 70 -10.53 0.33 -7.49
N TYR A 71 -11.24 1.39 -7.11
CA TYR A 71 -11.00 2.14 -5.89
C TYR A 71 -12.30 2.65 -5.27
N LEU A 72 -12.26 2.91 -3.96
CA LEU A 72 -13.34 3.54 -3.20
C LEU A 72 -12.74 4.63 -2.30
N ILE A 73 -13.21 5.87 -2.47
CA ILE A 73 -12.82 6.98 -1.61
C ILE A 73 -13.75 6.99 -0.38
N PHE A 74 -13.19 6.92 0.82
CA PHE A 74 -13.95 6.95 2.07
C PHE A 74 -14.28 8.37 2.54
N GLY A 75 -13.44 9.35 2.18
CA GLY A 75 -13.60 10.75 2.62
C GLY A 75 -12.34 11.28 3.29
N GLU A 76 -12.46 12.40 3.98
CA GLU A 76 -11.34 13.09 4.62
C GLU A 76 -10.75 12.29 5.80
N SER A 77 -9.43 12.23 5.89
CA SER A 77 -8.70 11.44 6.90
C SER A 77 -9.04 11.82 8.32
N TYR A 78 -9.23 13.11 8.61
CA TYR A 78 -9.54 13.58 9.96
C TYR A 78 -10.94 13.17 10.44
N LEU A 79 -11.84 12.78 9.52
CA LEU A 79 -13.16 12.24 9.86
C LEU A 79 -13.12 10.73 10.09
N ILE A 80 -12.12 10.04 9.53
CA ILE A 80 -12.06 8.57 9.48
C ILE A 80 -11.03 8.03 10.48
N LEU A 81 -9.89 8.71 10.63
CA LEU A 81 -8.77 8.29 11.44
C LEU A 81 -8.77 9.03 12.78
N ASN A 82 -8.41 8.32 13.84
CA ASN A 82 -8.15 8.92 15.14
C ASN A 82 -6.67 9.33 15.25
N GLN A 83 -6.40 10.46 15.88
CA GLN A 83 -5.02 10.85 16.21
C GLN A 83 -4.39 9.82 17.17
N GLY A 84 -3.17 9.39 16.86
CA GLY A 84 -2.42 8.51 17.76
C GLY A 84 -1.89 9.25 19.00
N LYS A 85 -1.68 8.53 20.11
CA LYS A 85 -1.14 9.09 21.37
C LYS A 85 0.13 9.95 21.18
N LYS A 86 1.02 9.54 20.27
CA LYS A 86 2.26 10.26 19.96
C LYS A 86 1.98 11.60 19.26
N MET A 87 1.02 11.64 18.35
CA MET A 87 0.61 12.86 17.65
C MET A 87 -0.06 13.84 18.62
N MET A 88 -0.95 13.35 19.48
CA MET A 88 -1.58 14.16 20.53
C MET A 88 -0.54 14.83 21.44
N LYS A 89 0.48 14.08 21.89
CA LYS A 89 1.58 14.63 22.71
C LYS A 89 2.38 15.73 22.01
N LYS A 90 2.48 15.67 20.68
CA LYS A 90 3.20 16.65 19.86
C LYS A 90 2.31 17.78 19.36
N ASN A 91 1.01 17.70 19.63
CA ASN A 91 0.00 18.57 19.03
C ASN A 91 -0.02 18.51 17.48
N ASP A 92 0.36 17.35 16.92
CA ASP A 92 0.39 17.12 15.48
C ASP A 92 -1.03 16.83 14.97
N MET A 93 -1.46 17.52 13.92
CA MET A 93 -2.74 17.28 13.27
C MET A 93 -2.66 16.15 12.23
N LEU A 94 -3.77 15.43 12.04
CA LEU A 94 -3.94 14.60 10.86
C LEU A 94 -3.97 15.53 9.65
N GLN A 95 -3.16 15.24 8.64
CA GLN A 95 -3.17 16.07 7.44
C GLN A 95 -4.45 15.83 6.64
N PRO A 96 -4.96 16.86 5.93
CA PRO A 96 -6.26 16.86 5.26
C PRO A 96 -6.20 16.15 3.90
N TRP A 97 -5.96 14.85 3.90
CA TRP A 97 -6.02 14.02 2.69
C TRP A 97 -7.24 13.10 2.74
N LYS A 98 -7.78 12.75 1.59
CA LYS A 98 -8.79 11.70 1.50
C LYS A 98 -8.15 10.34 1.71
N ILE A 99 -8.84 9.43 2.39
CA ILE A 99 -8.44 8.02 2.46
C ILE A 99 -9.22 7.24 1.40
N ALA A 100 -8.51 6.35 0.72
CA ALA A 100 -9.10 5.47 -0.27
C ALA A 100 -8.63 4.04 -0.08
N VAL A 101 -9.50 3.11 -0.49
CA VAL A 101 -9.20 1.70 -0.61
C VAL A 101 -9.03 1.40 -2.09
N PHE A 102 -7.94 0.73 -2.43
CA PHE A 102 -7.53 0.38 -3.78
C PHE A 102 -7.54 -1.14 -3.92
N ILE A 103 -8.20 -1.65 -4.95
CA ILE A 103 -8.13 -3.06 -5.33
C ILE A 103 -7.11 -3.15 -6.45
N ILE A 104 -6.00 -3.81 -6.19
CA ILE A 104 -4.90 -4.03 -7.13
C ILE A 104 -5.04 -5.44 -7.68
N ASP A 105 -5.11 -5.55 -9.01
CA ASP A 105 -5.24 -6.83 -9.70
C ASP A 105 -4.34 -6.82 -10.93
N HIS A 106 -3.12 -7.33 -10.76
CA HIS A 106 -2.25 -7.63 -11.88
C HIS A 106 -2.73 -8.92 -12.54
N LYS A 107 -3.70 -8.80 -13.47
CA LYS A 107 -4.17 -9.94 -14.27
C LYS A 107 -2.97 -10.71 -14.83
N GLN A 108 -2.87 -12.00 -14.51
CA GLN A 108 -2.05 -12.90 -15.30
C GLN A 108 -2.69 -12.97 -16.68
N ASN A 109 -2.04 -12.39 -17.69
CA ASN A 109 -2.28 -12.81 -19.06
C ASN A 109 -1.85 -14.28 -19.12
N LYS A 110 -2.80 -15.20 -18.93
CA LYS A 110 -2.63 -16.54 -19.46
C LYS A 110 -2.71 -16.36 -20.97
N GLU A 111 -1.57 -16.32 -21.63
CA GLU A 111 -1.54 -16.71 -23.04
C GLU A 111 -2.14 -18.12 -23.09
N GLU A 112 -3.38 -18.19 -23.53
CA GLU A 112 -3.99 -19.42 -24.00
C GLU A 112 -3.21 -19.82 -25.25
N ASN A 113 -2.13 -20.58 -25.04
CA ASN A 113 -1.49 -21.34 -26.11
C ASN A 113 -2.50 -22.37 -26.61
N TYR A 114 -3.11 -22.07 -27.76
CA TYR A 114 -3.79 -23.03 -28.63
C TYR A 114 -2.79 -23.73 -29.54
#